data_AF-A0A536FAI2-F1
#
_entry.id   AF-A0A536FAI2-F1
#
_cell.length_a   1.000
_cell.length_b   1.000
_cell.length_c   1.000
_cell.angle_alpha   90.00
_cell.angle_beta   90.00
_cell.angle_gamma   90.00
#
_symmetry.space_group_name_H-M   'P 1'
#
loop_
_entity.id
_entity.type
_entity.pdbx_description
1 polymer ?
#
loop_
_entity_poly.entity_id
_entity_poly.type
_entity_poly.pdbx_seq_one_letter_code
_entity_poly.pdbx_strand_id
1 'polypeptide(L)'
;MAAPRTPGGARSNAAILGQVGFMVAVPIVVGAWLGQKLDESAGTAPWGLLGLTFLGMAIAVLGVAYLIRRYLAENPIGPVTDRARQAGRSWQAEIDEREQKREAGEDE
;
A
#
# COMPACT_ATOMS: atom_id res chain seq x y z
N MET A 1 -30.86 -0.16 12.02
CA MET A 1 -29.94 -0.35 10.87
C MET A 1 -28.52 -0.27 11.40
N ALA A 2 -27.72 -1.32 11.27
CA ALA A 2 -26.33 -1.32 11.75
C ALA A 2 -25.46 -0.56 10.75
N ALA A 3 -24.66 0.40 11.23
CA ALA A 3 -23.73 1.14 10.39
C ALA A 3 -22.74 0.19 9.69
N PRO A 4 -22.36 0.44 8.42
CA PRO A 4 -21.34 -0.34 7.75
C PRO A 4 -20.04 -0.27 8.55
N ARG A 5 -19.52 -1.43 8.96
CA ARG A 5 -18.19 -1.52 9.59
C ARG A 5 -17.19 -1.09 8.53
N THR A 6 -16.55 0.06 8.72
CA THR A 6 -15.46 0.53 7.86
C THR A 6 -14.36 -0.54 7.81
N PRO A 7 -14.07 -1.13 6.63
CA PRO A 7 -12.94 -2.03 6.49
C PRO A 7 -11.66 -1.20 6.65
N GLY A 8 -10.91 -1.42 7.72
CA GLY A 8 -9.63 -0.75 7.99
C GLY A 8 -9.72 0.35 9.05
N GLY A 9 -9.77 -0.05 10.33
CA GLY A 9 -9.58 0.91 11.43
C GLY A 9 -8.15 1.47 11.44
N ALA A 10 -7.96 2.67 12.01
CA ALA A 10 -6.66 3.36 12.08
C ALA A 10 -5.50 2.47 12.57
N ARG A 11 -5.78 1.53 13.48
CA ARG A 11 -4.83 0.53 13.98
C ARG A 11 -4.36 -0.46 12.92
N SER A 12 -5.26 -0.90 12.03
CA SER A 12 -4.93 -1.81 10.91
C SER A 12 -4.03 -1.10 9.89
N ASN A 13 -4.35 0.16 9.58
CA ASN A 13 -3.56 0.94 8.62
C ASN A 13 -2.17 1.25 9.19
N ALA A 14 -2.07 1.54 10.50
CA ALA A 14 -0.80 1.71 11.18
C ALA A 14 0.03 0.42 11.21
N ALA A 15 -0.59 -0.74 11.42
CA ALA A 15 0.09 -2.04 11.39
C ALA A 15 0.66 -2.36 10.01
N ILE A 16 -0.09 -2.10 8.94
CA ILE A 16 0.36 -2.28 7.55
C ILE A 16 1.54 -1.35 7.26
N LEU A 17 1.42 -0.06 7.63
CA LEU A 17 2.49 0.91 7.43
C LEU A 17 3.75 0.52 8.21
N GLY A 18 3.58 0.08 9.46
CA GLY A 18 4.67 -0.41 10.29
C GLY A 18 5.35 -1.64 9.68
N GLN A 19 4.58 -2.60 9.18
CA GLN A 19 5.10 -3.79 8.52
C GLN A 19 5.94 -3.44 7.28
N VAL A 20 5.44 -2.58 6.40
CA VAL A 20 6.17 -2.15 5.20
C VAL A 20 7.41 -1.36 5.57
N GLY A 21 7.29 -0.43 6.53
CA GLY A 21 8.43 0.35 7.03
C GLY A 21 9.54 -0.53 7.60
N PHE A 22 9.18 -1.54 8.38
CA PHE A 22 10.14 -2.49 8.95
C PHE A 22 10.79 -3.38 7.88
N MET A 23 9.99 -3.83 6.89
CA MET A 23 10.46 -4.63 5.76
C MET A 23 11.51 -3.90 4.91
N VAL A 24 11.44 -2.56 4.87
CA VAL A 24 12.43 -1.72 4.17
C VAL A 24 13.61 -1.37 5.06
N ALA A 25 13.37 -0.95 6.30
CA ALA A 25 14.41 -0.45 7.19
C ALA A 25 15.40 -1.54 7.62
N VAL A 26 14.91 -2.74 7.98
CA VAL A 26 15.76 -3.81 8.53
C VAL A 26 16.85 -4.26 7.54
N PRO A 27 16.54 -4.62 6.27
CA PRO A 27 17.56 -5.06 5.34
C PRO A 27 18.65 -4.00 5.08
N ILE A 28 18.27 -2.73 5.04
CA ILE A 28 19.21 -1.61 4.81
C ILE A 28 20.13 -1.45 6.01
N VAL A 29 19.58 -1.40 7.23
CA VAL A 29 20.36 -1.23 8.46
C VAL A 29 21.29 -2.43 8.67
N VAL A 30 20.79 -3.66 8.46
CA VAL A 30 21.60 -4.88 8.57
C VAL A 30 22.69 -4.89 7.50
N GLY A 31 22.39 -4.53 6.25
CA GLY A 31 23.36 -4.44 5.17
C GLY A 31 24.46 -3.42 5.47
N ALA A 32 24.09 -2.21 5.89
CA ALA A 32 25.03 -1.17 6.25
C ALA A 32 25.93 -1.58 7.43
N TRP A 33 25.36 -2.17 8.48
CA TRP A 33 26.11 -2.63 9.64
C TRP A 33 27.10 -3.75 9.30
N LEU A 34 26.66 -4.74 8.51
CA LEU A 34 27.55 -5.80 8.02
C LEU A 34 28.64 -5.25 7.11
N GLY A 35 28.31 -4.30 6.25
CA GLY A 35 29.27 -3.69 5.34
C GLY A 35 30.32 -2.86 6.04
N GLN A 36 29.93 -2.10 7.06
CA GLN A 36 30.87 -1.37 7.91
C GLN A 36 31.85 -2.33 8.60
N LYS A 37 31.36 -3.41 9.20
CA LYS A 37 32.21 -4.39 9.88
C LYS A 37 33.18 -5.09 8.91
N LEU A 38 32.74 -5.31 7.67
CA LEU A 38 33.55 -5.92 6.63
C LEU A 38 34.67 -4.96 6.20
N ASP A 39 34.36 -3.69 5.98
CA ASP A 39 35.35 -2.65 5.66
C ASP A 39 36.38 -2.46 6.79
N GLU A 40 35.94 -2.44 8.05
CA GLU A 40 36.80 -2.36 9.23
C GLU A 40 37.77 -3.55 9.32
N SER A 41 37.32 -4.75 8.94
CA SER A 41 38.14 -5.97 8.98
C SER A 41 39.11 -6.12 7.81
N ALA A 42 38.74 -5.63 6.62
CA ALA A 42 39.51 -5.79 5.39
C ALA A 42 40.47 -4.62 5.13
N GLY A 43 40.36 -3.52 5.89
CA GLY A 43 41.14 -2.30 5.68
C GLY A 43 40.84 -1.62 4.34
N THR A 44 39.74 -2.00 3.69
CA THR A 44 39.31 -1.45 2.40
C THR A 44 38.57 -0.14 2.60
N ALA A 45 38.68 0.77 1.61
CA ALA A 45 37.77 1.90 1.44
C ALA A 45 36.29 1.41 1.45
N PRO A 46 35.27 2.28 1.63
CA PRO A 46 33.93 1.91 2.14
C PRO A 46 33.05 1.13 1.14
N TRP A 47 33.61 0.12 0.47
CA TRP A 47 33.04 -0.68 -0.60
C TRP A 47 32.13 -1.78 -0.06
N GLY A 48 32.46 -2.36 1.10
CA GLY A 48 31.61 -3.29 1.82
C GLY A 48 30.34 -2.61 2.29
N LEU A 49 30.46 -1.43 2.91
CA LEU A 49 29.33 -0.58 3.32
C LEU A 49 28.47 -0.20 2.12
N LEU A 50 29.08 0.34 1.05
CA LEU A 50 28.34 0.70 -0.16
C LEU A 50 27.62 -0.51 -0.76
N GLY A 51 28.35 -1.59 -1.02
CA GLY A 51 27.82 -2.79 -1.66
C GLY A 51 26.70 -3.44 -0.86
N LEU A 52 26.88 -3.62 0.46
CA LEU A 52 25.89 -4.26 1.31
C LEU A 52 24.69 -3.36 1.60
N THR A 53 24.85 -2.03 1.59
CA THR A 53 23.72 -1.10 1.65
C THR A 53 22.87 -1.18 0.38
N PHE A 54 23.50 -1.17 -0.80
CA PHE A 54 22.79 -1.34 -2.07
C PHE A 54 22.11 -2.71 -2.16
N LEU A 55 22.76 -3.77 -1.68
CA LEU A 55 22.15 -5.09 -1.60
C LEU A 55 20.94 -5.11 -0.66
N GLY A 56 21.06 -4.50 0.53
CA GLY A 56 19.95 -4.35 1.47
C GLY A 56 18.76 -3.59 0.86
N MET A 57 19.03 -2.54 0.09
CA MET A 57 18.01 -1.78 -0.63
C MET A 57 17.34 -2.62 -1.74
N ALA A 58 18.13 -3.38 -2.50
CA ALA A 58 17.58 -4.29 -3.52
C ALA A 58 16.66 -5.35 -2.89
N ILE A 59 17.08 -5.94 -1.76
CA ILE A 59 16.27 -6.90 -1.00
C ILE A 59 14.96 -6.26 -0.51
N ALA A 60 15.02 -5.04 0.02
CA ALA A 60 13.84 -4.30 0.45
C ALA A 60 12.83 -4.10 -0.70
N VAL A 61 13.30 -3.63 -1.86
CA VAL A 61 12.46 -3.43 -3.05
C VAL A 61 11.84 -4.75 -3.52
N LEU A 62 12.62 -5.82 -3.61
CA LEU A 62 12.13 -7.14 -4.01
C LEU A 62 11.12 -7.70 -3.00
N GLY A 63 11.35 -7.48 -1.70
CA GLY A 63 10.44 -7.89 -0.63
C GLY A 63 9.09 -7.19 -0.74
N VAL A 64 9.07 -5.87 -0.94
CA VAL A 64 7.84 -5.11 -1.13
C VAL A 64 7.12 -5.54 -2.42
N ALA A 65 7.85 -5.72 -3.51
CA ALA A 65 7.27 -6.17 -4.78
C ALA A 65 6.64 -7.57 -4.65
N TYR A 66 7.29 -8.49 -3.92
CA TYR A 66 6.74 -9.80 -3.60
C TYR A 66 5.48 -9.69 -2.75
N LEU A 67 5.48 -8.86 -1.71
CA LEU A 67 4.32 -8.63 -0.85
C LEU A 67 3.11 -8.11 -1.66
N ILE A 68 3.34 -7.12 -2.52
CA ILE A 68 2.29 -6.57 -3.40
C ILE A 68 1.76 -7.65 -4.34
N ARG A 69 2.65 -8.40 -5.01
CA ARG A 69 2.25 -9.50 -5.91
C ARG A 69 1.44 -10.56 -5.18
N ARG A 70 1.85 -10.93 -3.97
CA ARG A 70 1.13 -11.89 -3.13
C ARG A 70 -0.26 -11.37 -2.77
N TYR A 71 -0.35 -10.10 -2.36
CA TYR A 71 -1.61 -9.48 -1.99
C TYR A 71 -2.60 -9.40 -3.17
N LEU A 72 -2.10 -9.05 -4.36
CA LEU A 72 -2.89 -9.04 -5.60
C LEU A 72 -3.34 -10.43 -6.04
N ALA A 73 -2.51 -11.47 -5.83
CA ALA A 73 -2.87 -12.85 -6.14
C ALA A 73 -3.94 -13.40 -5.17
N GLU A 74 -3.89 -13.01 -3.89
CA GLU A 74 -4.90 -13.37 -2.90
C GLU A 74 -6.21 -12.57 -3.05
N ASN A 75 -6.12 -11.34 -3.57
CA ASN A 75 -7.25 -10.45 -3.81
C ASN A 75 -7.36 -10.11 -5.30
N PRO A 76 -7.75 -11.09 -6.16
CA PRO A 76 -7.90 -10.82 -7.58
C PRO A 76 -8.94 -9.72 -7.78
N ILE A 77 -8.58 -8.69 -8.56
CA ILE A 77 -9.52 -7.65 -8.98
C ILE A 77 -10.51 -8.30 -9.95
N GLY A 78 -11.59 -8.83 -9.40
CA GLY A 78 -12.67 -9.43 -10.17
C GLY A 78 -13.47 -8.37 -10.94
N PRO A 79 -14.25 -8.79 -11.96
CA PRO A 79 -15.20 -7.90 -12.60
C PRO A 79 -16.14 -7.31 -11.54
N VAL A 80 -16.47 -6.03 -11.69
CA VAL A 80 -17.40 -5.29 -10.81
C VAL A 80 -18.61 -6.18 -10.53
N THR A 81 -18.85 -6.53 -9.27
CA THR A 81 -19.94 -7.43 -8.89
C THR A 81 -21.29 -6.85 -9.33
N ASP A 82 -22.30 -7.69 -9.59
CA ASP A 82 -23.62 -7.21 -10.00
C ASP A 82 -24.25 -6.25 -8.99
N ARG A 83 -23.96 -6.44 -7.70
CA ARG A 83 -24.35 -5.50 -6.64
C ARG A 83 -23.68 -4.14 -6.78
N ALA A 84 -22.40 -4.09 -7.11
CA ALA A 84 -21.69 -2.84 -7.33
C ALA A 84 -22.20 -2.11 -8.60
N ARG A 85 -22.57 -2.85 -9.65
CA ARG A 85 -23.24 -2.25 -10.83
C ARG A 85 -24.62 -1.68 -10.49
N GLN A 86 -25.42 -2.40 -9.71
CA GLN A 86 -26.73 -1.92 -9.27
C GLN A 86 -26.62 -0.67 -8.42
N ALA A 87 -25.68 -0.64 -7.47
CA ALA A 87 -25.41 0.53 -6.63
C ALA A 87 -24.95 1.75 -7.46
N GLY A 88 -24.11 1.54 -8.48
CA GLY A 88 -23.71 2.61 -9.41
C GLY A 88 -24.89 3.18 -10.19
N ARG A 89 -25.81 2.31 -10.66
CA ARG A 89 -27.03 2.76 -11.37
C ARG A 89 -27.98 3.54 -10.47
N SER A 90 -28.20 3.08 -9.24
CA SER A 90 -29.07 3.81 -8.29
C SER A 90 -28.48 5.15 -7.89
N TRP A 91 -27.16 5.22 -7.75
CA TRP A 91 -26.46 6.48 -7.45
C TRP A 91 -26.56 7.46 -8.62
N GLN A 92 -26.38 6.99 -9.86
CA GLN A 92 -26.54 7.83 -11.03
C GLN A 92 -27.97 8.38 -11.14
N ALA A 93 -28.97 7.53 -10.92
CA ALA A 93 -30.37 7.97 -10.91
C ALA A 93 -30.65 9.05 -9.85
N GLU A 94 -30.02 8.96 -8.67
CA GLU A 94 -30.13 9.98 -7.64
C GLU A 94 -29.46 11.31 -8.04
N ILE A 95 -28.32 11.26 -8.74
CA ILE A 95 -27.67 12.47 -9.28
C ILE A 95 -28.56 13.13 -10.32
N ASP A 96 -29.08 12.36 -11.27
CA ASP A 96 -29.92 12.86 -12.34
C ASP A 96 -31.23 13.47 -11.77
N GLU A 97 -31.82 12.85 -10.74
CA GLU A 97 -33.00 13.41 -10.05
C GLU A 97 -32.68 14.73 -9.32
N ARG A 98 -31.52 14.82 -8.67
CA ARG A 98 -31.07 16.06 -8.02
C ARG A 98 -30.80 17.17 -9.03
N GLU A 99 -30.28 16.82 -10.21
CA GLU A 99 -30.05 17.78 -11.30
C GLU A 99 -31.37 18.28 -11.87
N GLN A 100 -32.35 17.40 -12.10
CA GLN A 100 -33.69 17.78 -12.55
C GLN A 100 -34.42 18.68 -11.55
N LYS A 101 -34.34 18.41 -10.24
CA LYS A 101 -34.95 19.27 -9.22
C LYS A 101 -34.33 20.67 -9.18
N ARG A 102 -33.01 20.75 -9.39
CA ARG A 102 -32.29 22.03 -9.52
C ARG A 102 -32.70 22.79 -10.77
N GLU A 103 -32.83 22.12 -11.90
CA GLU A 103 -33.28 22.72 -13.16
C GLU A 103 -34.76 23.14 -13.12
N ALA A 104 -35.60 22.41 -12.38
CA ALA A 104 -37.01 22.72 -12.19
C ALA A 104 -37.26 23.88 -11.20
N GLY A 105 -36.21 24.38 -10.53
CA GLY A 105 -36.33 25.48 -9.56
C GLY A 105 -37.05 25.10 -8.27
N GLU A 106 -37.12 23.82 -7.92
CA GLU A 106 -37.80 23.32 -6.71
C GLU A 106 -36.95 23.48 -5.42
N ASP A 107 -35.74 24.03 -5.53
CA ASP A 107 -34.78 24.28 -4.44
C ASP A 107 -34.77 25.74 -3.94
N GLU A 108 -35.81 26.55 -4.22
CA GLU A 108 -36.08 27.86 -3.56
C GLU A 108 -37.15 27.77 -2.46
#